data_AF-A0A7J4PUP1-F1
#
_entry.id   AF-A0A7J4PUP1-F1
#
_cell.length_a   1.000
_cell.length_b   1.000
_cell.length_c   1.000
_cell.angle_alpha   90.00
_cell.angle_beta   90.00
_cell.angle_gamma   90.00
#
_symmetry.space_group_name_H-M   'P 1'
#
loop_
_entity.id
_entity.type
_entity.pdbx_description
1 polymer ?
#
loop_
_entity_poly.entity_id
_entity_poly.type
_entity_poly.pdbx_seq_one_letter_code
_entity_poly.pdbx_strand_id
1 'polypeptide(L)'
;MLELGDRIAVTNGGVRREGVLMPSVSGHLVIKMDSGYNAGFNKKRSIVELVKKGTALKVPPPPPLKHREGLPKVSILSTGGTIASKVDYRTGAVTSQFSAEDIISSIPELEEIANYEGKVIYNILSENMKAEYWQELAGAVGTEIEKGADGVIVTHGTDTMT
;
A
#
# COMPACT_ATOMS: atom_id res chain seq x y z
N MET A 1 -26.48 6.10 5.36
CA MET A 1 -25.45 5.96 6.42
C MET A 1 -24.18 6.63 5.93
N LEU A 2 -23.41 7.29 6.80
CA LEU A 2 -22.11 7.90 6.45
C LEU A 2 -21.04 6.81 6.34
N GLU A 3 -20.18 6.92 5.34
CA GLU A 3 -19.11 5.96 5.04
C GLU A 3 -17.77 6.68 4.93
N LEU A 4 -16.67 5.95 5.18
CA LEU A 4 -15.33 6.50 4.98
C LEU A 4 -15.16 6.95 3.52
N GLY A 5 -14.53 8.10 3.32
CA GLY A 5 -14.41 8.72 2.00
C GLY A 5 -15.60 9.60 1.59
N ASP A 6 -16.72 9.60 2.33
CA ASP A 6 -17.78 10.58 2.14
C ASP A 6 -17.25 12.00 2.43
N ARG A 7 -17.64 12.97 1.61
CA ARG A 7 -17.40 14.38 1.93
C ARG A 7 -18.55 14.86 2.82
N ILE A 8 -18.19 15.33 4.00
CA ILE A 8 -19.14 15.74 5.04
C ILE A 8 -18.85 17.16 5.51
N ALA A 9 -19.90 17.85 5.95
CA ALA A 9 -19.80 19.09 6.69
C ALA A 9 -20.04 18.82 8.17
N VAL A 10 -19.17 19.36 9.01
CA VAL A 10 -19.20 19.23 10.46
C VAL A 10 -19.35 20.63 11.05
N THR A 11 -20.40 20.83 11.83
CA THR A 11 -20.63 22.06 12.58
C THR A 11 -20.43 21.79 14.07
N ASN A 12 -19.46 22.46 14.69
CA ASN A 12 -19.15 22.35 16.10
C ASN A 12 -18.92 23.76 16.68
N GLY A 13 -19.59 24.12 17.78
CA GLY A 13 -19.41 25.43 18.41
C GLY A 13 -19.69 26.63 17.49
N GLY A 14 -20.62 26.49 16.53
CA GLY A 14 -20.94 27.53 15.54
C GLY A 14 -19.99 27.60 14.35
N VAL A 15 -18.92 26.80 14.33
CA VAL A 15 -17.94 26.77 13.24
C VAL A 15 -18.25 25.58 12.32
N ARG A 16 -18.53 25.87 11.05
CA ARG A 16 -18.70 24.86 10.00
C ARG A 16 -17.36 24.58 9.33
N ARG A 17 -17.03 23.30 9.16
CA ARG A 17 -15.87 22.80 8.43
C ARG A 17 -16.31 21.68 7.50
N GLU A 18 -15.65 21.55 6.37
CA GLU A 18 -15.95 20.54 5.36
C GLU A 18 -14.70 19.75 5.01
N GLY A 19 -14.87 18.46 4.75
CA GLY A 19 -13.77 17.59 4.41
C GLY A 19 -14.20 16.15 4.16
N VAL A 20 -13.23 15.31 3.80
CA VAL A 20 -13.43 13.88 3.58
C VAL A 20 -13.41 13.15 4.92
N LEU A 21 -14.40 12.30 5.19
CA LEU A 21 -14.47 11.50 6.40
C LEU A 21 -13.35 10.46 6.43
N MET A 22 -12.54 10.52 7.48
CA MET A 22 -11.34 9.70 7.66
C MET A 22 -11.54 8.62 8.74
N PRO A 23 -10.76 7.52 8.69
CA PRO A 23 -10.68 6.57 9.80
C PRO A 23 -10.29 7.26 11.10
N SER A 24 -10.78 6.75 12.23
CA SER A 24 -10.49 7.31 13.55
C SER A 24 -10.32 6.19 14.57
N VAL A 25 -9.18 6.19 15.26
CA VAL A 25 -8.84 5.24 16.32
C VAL A 25 -9.30 5.72 17.70
N SER A 26 -9.64 7.01 17.85
CA SER A 26 -9.96 7.65 19.14
C SER A 26 -11.46 7.83 19.39
N GLY A 27 -12.32 7.25 18.53
CA GLY A 27 -13.77 7.41 18.60
C GLY A 27 -14.29 8.78 18.14
N HIS A 28 -13.42 9.76 17.92
CA HIS A 28 -13.74 11.08 17.38
C HIS A 28 -14.12 11.01 15.90
N LEU A 29 -14.84 12.03 15.41
CA LEU A 29 -15.07 12.22 13.99
C LEU A 29 -13.84 12.94 13.40
N VAL A 30 -13.18 12.35 12.41
CA VAL A 30 -12.01 12.97 11.77
C VAL A 30 -12.34 13.30 10.33
N ILE A 31 -12.06 14.52 9.89
CA ILE A 31 -12.14 14.90 8.47
C ILE A 31 -10.79 15.40 7.98
N LYS A 32 -10.47 15.10 6.73
CA LYS A 32 -9.38 15.73 5.98
C LYS A 32 -9.94 16.91 5.20
N MET A 33 -9.55 18.12 5.59
CA MET A 33 -9.99 19.35 4.92
C MET A 33 -9.27 19.51 3.57
N ASP A 34 -9.80 20.37 2.69
CA ASP A 34 -9.20 20.67 1.38
C ASP A 34 -7.75 21.24 1.49
N SER A 35 -7.38 21.76 2.66
CA SER A 35 -6.00 22.18 2.99
C SER A 35 -5.03 21.01 3.21
N GLY A 36 -5.52 19.77 3.25
CA GLY A 36 -4.73 18.56 3.54
C GLY A 36 -4.62 18.21 5.02
N TYR A 37 -4.97 19.12 5.94
CA TYR A 37 -4.95 18.89 7.38
C TYR A 37 -6.12 18.01 7.84
N ASN A 38 -5.83 17.14 8.81
CA ASN A 38 -6.85 16.36 9.52
C ASN A 38 -7.35 17.14 10.74
N ALA A 39 -8.66 17.18 10.94
CA ALA A 39 -9.29 17.80 12.11
C ALA A 39 -10.24 16.82 12.80
N GLY A 40 -10.11 16.72 14.14
CA GLY A 40 -10.92 15.83 14.98
C GLY A 40 -12.04 16.59 15.71
N PHE A 41 -13.23 16.01 15.73
CA PHE A 41 -14.43 16.58 16.33
C PHE A 41 -15.12 15.59 17.26
N ASN A 42 -15.68 16.08 18.36
CA ASN A 42 -16.48 15.25 19.25
C ASN A 42 -17.85 14.95 18.60
N LYS A 43 -18.15 13.68 18.33
CA LYS A 43 -19.39 13.24 17.66
C LYS A 43 -20.66 13.70 18.38
N LYS A 44 -20.67 13.73 19.71
CA LYS A 44 -21.86 14.11 20.50
C LYS A 44 -22.13 15.61 20.50
N ARG A 45 -21.14 16.44 20.17
CA ARG A 45 -21.24 17.89 20.17
C ARG A 45 -21.22 18.49 18.77
N SER A 46 -21.33 17.67 17.73
CA SER A 46 -21.20 18.10 16.35
C SER A 46 -22.42 17.67 15.55
N ILE A 47 -22.88 18.58 14.69
CA ILE A 47 -23.87 18.27 13.66
C ILE A 47 -23.11 17.85 12.42
N VAL A 48 -23.51 16.74 11.80
CA VAL A 48 -22.82 16.16 10.64
C VAL A 48 -23.80 16.04 9.48
N GLU A 49 -23.44 16.61 8.35
CA GLU A 49 -24.23 16.59 7.11
C GLU A 49 -23.42 15.94 5.99
N LEU A 50 -24.06 15.05 5.24
CA LEU A 50 -23.47 14.50 4.02
C LEU A 50 -23.52 15.56 2.92
N VAL A 51 -22.35 15.92 2.38
CA VAL A 51 -22.24 16.85 1.24
C VAL A 51 -22.17 16.08 -0.07
N LYS A 52 -21.34 15.03 -0.12
CA LYS A 52 -21.19 14.20 -1.31
C LYS A 52 -20.80 12.77 -0.91
N LYS A 53 -21.45 11.78 -1.52
CA LYS A 53 -21.05 10.38 -1.34
C LYS A 53 -19.65 10.12 -1.88
N GLY A 54 -18.86 9.41 -1.09
CA GLY A 54 -17.54 8.95 -1.46
C GLY A 54 -17.66 8.00 -2.64
N THR A 55 -16.81 8.20 -3.64
CA THR A 55 -16.61 7.21 -4.68
C THR A 55 -15.41 6.38 -4.28
N ALA A 56 -15.58 5.05 -4.16
CA ALA A 56 -14.45 4.14 -4.04
C ALA A 56 -13.48 4.42 -5.19
N LEU A 57 -12.25 4.76 -4.86
CA LEU A 57 -11.24 5.05 -5.85
C LEU A 57 -10.78 3.71 -6.41
N LYS A 58 -11.21 3.43 -7.64
CA LYS A 58 -10.56 2.40 -8.43
C LYS A 58 -9.18 2.94 -8.80
N VAL A 59 -8.16 2.52 -8.06
CA VAL A 59 -6.79 2.67 -8.51
C VAL A 59 -6.67 1.78 -9.75
N PRO A 60 -6.33 2.34 -10.94
CA PRO A 60 -6.08 1.50 -12.09
C PRO A 60 -4.96 0.52 -11.73
N PRO A 61 -5.09 -0.77 -12.11
CA PRO A 61 -3.95 -1.68 -11.95
C PRO A 61 -2.76 -1.09 -12.71
N PRO A 62 -1.53 -1.29 -12.19
CA PRO A 62 -0.34 -0.88 -12.91
C PRO A 62 -0.30 -1.55 -14.29
N PRO A 63 0.33 -0.92 -15.30
CA PRO A 63 0.46 -1.51 -16.62
C PRO A 63 1.21 -2.85 -16.53
N PRO A 64 0.93 -3.80 -17.43
CA PRO A 64 1.64 -5.07 -17.46
C PRO A 64 3.13 -4.82 -17.73
N LEU A 65 3.98 -5.64 -17.11
CA LEU A 65 5.43 -5.59 -17.33
C LEU A 65 5.76 -5.93 -18.78
N LYS A 66 6.74 -5.21 -19.34
CA LYS A 66 7.28 -5.53 -20.65
C LYS A 66 8.37 -6.59 -20.51
N HIS A 67 8.33 -7.57 -21.39
CA HIS A 67 9.40 -8.54 -21.55
C HIS A 67 10.26 -8.15 -22.76
N ARG A 68 11.58 -8.07 -22.57
CA ARG A 68 12.56 -7.75 -23.61
C ARG A 68 13.47 -8.94 -23.85
N GLU A 69 13.66 -9.30 -25.11
CA GLU A 69 14.59 -10.37 -25.47
C GLU A 69 16.03 -9.99 -25.11
N GLY A 70 16.80 -10.98 -24.65
CA GLY A 70 18.21 -10.81 -24.29
C GLY A 70 18.49 -10.23 -22.90
N LEU A 71 17.46 -9.86 -22.13
CA LEU A 71 17.62 -9.46 -20.73
C LEU A 71 17.43 -10.66 -19.77
N PRO A 72 18.16 -10.69 -18.64
CA PRO A 72 18.02 -11.74 -17.64
C PRO A 72 16.64 -11.75 -16.99
N LYS A 73 16.16 -12.91 -16.57
CA LYS A 73 14.93 -13.09 -15.80
C LYS A 73 15.21 -12.94 -14.31
N VAL A 74 14.54 -12.01 -13.64
CA VAL A 74 14.71 -11.75 -12.20
C VAL A 74 13.37 -11.89 -11.46
N SER A 75 13.29 -12.82 -10.51
CA SER A 75 12.11 -12.96 -9.67
C SER A 75 12.23 -12.09 -8.41
N ILE A 76 11.21 -11.31 -8.10
CA ILE A 76 11.10 -10.51 -6.87
C ILE A 76 10.13 -11.20 -5.92
N LEU A 77 10.63 -11.69 -4.79
CA LEU A 77 9.87 -12.33 -3.75
C LEU A 77 9.68 -11.38 -2.56
N SER A 78 8.43 -11.04 -2.25
CA SER A 78 8.12 -10.15 -1.13
C SER A 78 7.70 -10.91 0.13
N THR A 79 8.31 -10.59 1.26
CA THR A 79 7.87 -11.05 2.60
C THR A 79 7.17 -9.96 3.41
N GLY A 80 7.01 -8.76 2.83
CA GLY A 80 6.55 -7.55 3.48
C GLY A 80 7.62 -6.45 3.45
N GLY A 81 7.65 -5.63 4.51
CA GLY A 81 8.59 -4.51 4.63
C GLY A 81 8.09 -3.19 4.03
N THR A 82 8.75 -2.09 4.40
CA THR A 82 8.33 -0.72 4.04
C THR A 82 8.73 -0.31 2.64
N ILE A 83 9.71 -0.98 2.02
CA ILE A 83 10.11 -0.77 0.62
C ILE A 83 8.95 -0.98 -0.36
N ALA A 84 7.94 -1.75 0.08
CA ALA A 84 6.73 -2.12 -0.63
C ALA A 84 5.50 -1.29 -0.18
N SER A 85 5.70 -0.06 0.32
CA SER A 85 4.61 0.79 0.83
C SER A 85 4.30 1.97 -0.08
N LYS A 86 3.03 2.13 -0.47
CA LYS A 86 2.52 3.29 -1.22
C LYS A 86 1.68 4.18 -0.32
N VAL A 87 1.87 5.49 -0.44
CA VAL A 87 1.00 6.48 0.22
C VAL A 87 -0.09 6.91 -0.75
N ASP A 88 -1.35 6.67 -0.41
CA ASP A 88 -2.46 7.35 -1.05
C ASP A 88 -2.60 8.74 -0.40
N TYR A 89 -2.06 9.77 -1.03
CA TYR A 89 -2.11 11.15 -0.50
C TYR A 89 -3.52 11.71 -0.31
N ARG A 90 -4.53 11.13 -0.98
CA ARG A 90 -5.93 11.57 -0.85
C ARG A 90 -6.51 11.14 0.48
N THR A 91 -6.16 9.93 0.91
CA THR A 91 -6.60 9.35 2.19
C THR A 91 -5.53 9.45 3.28
N GLY A 92 -4.29 9.75 2.94
CA GLY A 92 -3.13 9.59 3.82
C GLY A 92 -2.87 8.14 4.24
N ALA A 93 -3.57 7.17 3.64
CA ALA A 93 -3.37 5.76 3.97
C ALA A 93 -2.07 5.25 3.36
N VAL A 94 -1.41 4.36 4.09
CA VAL A 94 -0.24 3.63 3.61
C VAL A 94 -0.66 2.19 3.40
N THR A 95 -0.47 1.67 2.18
CA THR A 95 -0.76 0.27 1.86
C THR A 95 0.54 -0.48 1.64
N SER A 96 0.75 -1.54 2.42
CA SER A 96 1.85 -2.51 2.29
C SER A 96 1.45 -3.66 1.35
N GLN A 97 1.03 -3.32 0.14
CA GLN A 97 0.76 -4.27 -0.94
C GLN A 97 1.46 -3.75 -2.19
N PHE A 98 2.34 -4.57 -2.75
CA PHE A 98 3.16 -4.19 -3.89
C PHE A 98 3.38 -5.42 -4.75
N SER A 99 3.01 -5.30 -6.02
CA SER A 99 3.39 -6.27 -7.05
C SER A 99 4.69 -5.83 -7.74
N ALA A 100 5.31 -6.66 -8.57
CA ALA A 100 6.48 -6.23 -9.34
C ALA A 100 6.12 -5.06 -10.26
N GLU A 101 4.91 -5.05 -10.83
CA GLU A 101 4.36 -3.97 -11.63
C GLU A 101 4.37 -2.63 -10.88
N ASP A 102 4.08 -2.62 -9.58
CA ASP A 102 4.14 -1.39 -8.77
C ASP A 102 5.58 -0.87 -8.60
N ILE A 103 6.57 -1.77 -8.45
CA ILE A 103 8.00 -1.39 -8.36
C ILE A 103 8.47 -0.82 -9.68
N ILE A 104 8.21 -1.53 -10.78
CA ILE A 104 8.67 -1.15 -12.11
C ILE A 104 7.97 0.13 -12.59
N SER A 105 6.68 0.31 -12.29
CA SER A 105 5.98 1.57 -12.62
C SER A 105 6.51 2.77 -11.83
N SER A 106 7.09 2.53 -10.64
CA SER A 106 7.74 3.57 -9.83
C SER A 106 9.18 3.83 -10.25
N ILE A 107 9.85 2.85 -10.85
CA ILE A 107 11.25 2.92 -11.31
C ILE A 107 11.35 2.28 -12.71
N PRO A 108 10.88 2.96 -13.78
CA PRO A 108 10.83 2.41 -15.13
C PRO A 108 12.19 2.00 -15.70
N GLU A 109 13.27 2.58 -15.19
CA GLU A 109 14.65 2.29 -15.60
C GLU A 109 15.06 0.83 -15.33
N LEU A 110 14.37 0.16 -14.41
CA LEU A 110 14.59 -1.26 -14.16
C LEU A 110 14.28 -2.10 -15.42
N GLU A 111 13.31 -1.72 -16.26
CA GLU A 111 12.97 -2.44 -17.51
C GLU A 111 14.13 -2.55 -18.51
N GLU A 112 15.19 -1.74 -18.35
CA GLU A 112 16.40 -1.80 -19.18
C GLU A 112 17.43 -2.82 -18.68
N ILE A 113 17.27 -3.33 -17.44
CA ILE A 113 18.25 -4.17 -16.75
C ILE A 113 17.85 -5.64 -16.79
N ALA A 114 16.58 -5.95 -16.53
CA ALA A 114 16.08 -7.32 -16.45
C ALA A 114 14.57 -7.41 -16.75
N ASN A 115 14.12 -8.63 -17.02
CA ASN A 115 12.71 -8.99 -17.06
C ASN A 115 12.26 -9.43 -15.67
N TYR A 116 11.38 -8.67 -15.03
CA TYR A 116 10.97 -8.93 -13.65
C TYR A 116 9.66 -9.70 -13.56
N GLU A 117 9.56 -10.59 -12.58
CA GLU A 117 8.31 -11.22 -12.16
C GLU A 117 8.16 -11.07 -10.64
N GLY A 118 6.98 -10.72 -10.15
CA GLY A 118 6.75 -10.44 -8.73
C GLY A 118 5.83 -11.45 -8.07
N LYS A 119 6.20 -11.90 -6.87
CA LYS A 119 5.33 -12.74 -6.05
C LYS A 119 5.38 -12.32 -4.59
N VAL A 120 4.21 -12.16 -3.99
CA VAL A 120 4.08 -12.00 -2.54
C VAL A 120 4.12 -13.40 -1.91
N ILE A 121 5.16 -13.67 -1.13
CA ILE A 121 5.28 -14.90 -0.33
C ILE A 121 4.58 -14.68 1.01
N TYR A 122 4.86 -13.55 1.67
CA TYR A 122 4.21 -13.14 2.91
C TYR A 122 3.96 -11.64 2.96
N ASN A 123 3.11 -11.21 3.89
CA ASN A 123 2.94 -9.82 4.26
C ASN A 123 2.99 -9.70 5.79
N ILE A 124 4.21 -9.77 6.35
CA ILE A 124 4.44 -9.68 7.80
C ILE A 124 5.47 -8.60 8.12
N LEU A 125 5.39 -8.06 9.34
CA LEU A 125 6.47 -7.26 9.90
C LEU A 125 7.67 -8.18 10.18
N SER A 126 8.89 -7.73 9.92
CA SER A 126 10.11 -8.53 10.13
C SER A 126 10.24 -9.03 11.57
N GLU A 127 9.80 -8.25 12.55
CA GLU A 127 9.72 -8.65 13.96
C GLU A 127 8.90 -9.93 14.21
N ASN A 128 7.97 -10.27 13.32
CA ASN A 128 7.12 -11.46 13.40
C ASN A 128 7.64 -12.62 12.53
N MET A 129 8.84 -12.49 11.95
CA MET A 129 9.47 -13.54 11.15
C MET A 129 9.84 -14.75 12.01
N LYS A 130 9.73 -15.95 11.44
CA LYS A 130 9.98 -17.22 12.12
C LYS A 130 10.76 -18.17 11.21
N ALA A 131 11.41 -19.17 11.81
CA ALA A 131 12.16 -20.18 11.09
C ALA A 131 11.35 -20.91 10.02
N GLU A 132 10.07 -21.20 10.29
CA GLU A 132 9.15 -21.82 9.33
C GLU A 132 8.98 -20.98 8.04
N TYR A 133 8.85 -19.65 8.18
CA TYR A 133 8.71 -18.75 7.04
C TYR A 133 10.01 -18.62 6.23
N TRP A 134 11.18 -18.71 6.86
CA TRP A 134 12.45 -18.76 6.13
C TRP A 134 12.61 -20.04 5.33
N GLN A 135 12.15 -21.19 5.85
CA GLN A 135 12.17 -22.45 5.11
C GLN A 135 11.25 -22.39 3.88
N GLU A 136 10.05 -21.86 4.04
CA GLU A 136 9.12 -21.65 2.93
C GLU A 136 9.66 -20.64 1.91
N LEU A 137 10.28 -19.54 2.37
CA LEU A 137 10.96 -18.58 1.50
C LEU A 137 12.10 -19.24 0.70
N ALA A 138 12.94 -20.05 1.35
CA ALA A 138 14.02 -20.78 0.67
C ALA A 138 13.46 -21.74 -0.40
N GLY A 139 12.36 -22.43 -0.11
CA GLY A 139 11.66 -23.26 -1.10
C GLY A 139 11.10 -22.45 -2.27
N ALA A 140 10.55 -21.26 -1.99
CA ALA A 140 10.08 -20.35 -3.02
C ALA A 140 11.22 -19.85 -3.91
N VAL A 141 12.38 -19.48 -3.34
CA VAL A 141 13.59 -19.12 -4.09
C VAL A 141 14.02 -20.26 -5.01
N GLY A 142 14.10 -21.49 -4.48
CA GLY A 142 14.46 -22.67 -5.29
C GLY A 142 13.50 -22.90 -6.46
N THR A 143 12.20 -22.75 -6.21
CA THR A 143 11.16 -22.87 -7.25
C THR A 143 11.35 -21.84 -8.37
N GLU A 144 11.72 -20.60 -8.06
CA GLU A 144 11.94 -19.58 -9.08
C GLU A 144 13.20 -19.83 -9.91
N ILE A 145 14.26 -20.33 -9.26
CA ILE A 145 15.49 -20.76 -9.95
C ILE A 145 15.20 -21.92 -10.90
N GLU A 146 14.43 -22.93 -10.47
CA GLU A 146 14.03 -24.07 -11.31
C GLU A 146 13.17 -23.66 -12.52
N LYS A 147 12.41 -22.57 -12.41
CA LYS A 147 11.67 -21.96 -13.52
C LYS A 147 12.55 -21.13 -14.46
N GLY A 148 13.85 -21.07 -14.23
CA GLY A 148 14.82 -20.36 -15.06
C GLY A 148 14.98 -18.88 -14.71
N ALA A 149 14.77 -18.49 -13.45
CA ALA A 149 15.20 -17.16 -12.99
C ALA A 149 16.74 -17.12 -12.93
N ASP A 150 17.34 -16.11 -13.58
CA ASP A 150 18.77 -15.82 -13.53
C ASP A 150 19.17 -15.16 -12.19
N GLY A 151 18.20 -14.56 -11.50
CA GLY A 151 18.40 -13.97 -10.19
C GLY A 151 17.11 -13.88 -9.38
N VAL A 152 17.24 -13.88 -8.05
CA VAL A 152 16.11 -13.71 -7.13
C VAL A 152 16.41 -12.57 -6.17
N ILE A 153 15.49 -11.61 -6.09
CA ILE A 153 15.51 -10.50 -5.14
C ILE A 153 14.47 -10.79 -4.07
N VAL A 154 14.87 -10.74 -2.79
CA VAL A 154 13.94 -10.85 -1.67
C VAL A 154 13.75 -9.47 -1.04
N THR A 155 12.53 -8.93 -1.05
CA THR A 155 12.22 -7.74 -0.26
C THR A 155 11.83 -8.18 1.15
N HIS A 156 12.63 -7.79 2.14
CA HIS A 156 12.48 -8.20 3.53
C HIS A 156 12.47 -6.97 4.46
N GLY A 157 11.75 -7.07 5.58
CA GLY A 157 11.83 -6.06 6.64
C GLY A 157 13.20 -6.06 7.34
N THR A 158 13.63 -4.92 7.86
CA THR A 158 15.01 -4.71 8.31
C THR A 158 15.38 -5.45 9.60
N ASP A 159 14.42 -5.66 10.50
CA ASP A 159 14.69 -6.11 11.88
C ASP A 159 15.31 -7.52 11.96
N THR A 160 15.01 -8.39 11.01
CA THR A 160 15.46 -9.79 11.02
C THR A 160 16.08 -10.19 9.68
N MET A 161 16.66 -9.23 8.96
CA MET A 161 17.26 -9.47 7.64
C MET A 161 18.63 -10.16 7.71
N THR A 162 19.37 -9.92 8.80
CA THR A 162 20.71 -10.47 9.05
C THR A 162 20.65 -11.64 10.01
#